data_AF-A0A527IJG2-F1
#
_entry.id   AF-A0A527IJG2-F1
#
_cell.length_a   1.000
_cell.length_b   1.000
_cell.length_c   1.000
_cell.angle_alpha   90.00
_cell.angle_beta   90.00
_cell.angle_gamma   90.00
#
_symmetry.space_group_name_H-M   'P 1'
#
loop_
_entity.id
_entity.type
_entity.pdbx_description
1 polymer ?
#
loop_
_entity_poly.entity_id
_entity_poly.type
_entity_poly.pdbx_seq_one_letter_code
_entity_poly.pdbx_strand_id
1 'polypeptide(L)'
;PPSYNFARIPMVTHIEPLWAEREALPVATGLRVDARELLISTVAEAYPDIREKSATPSIWPLFAALAVGGTFLYSIFTPWAIVWGAAPIAITLIGWFWPKGHPEDQE
;
A
#
# COMPACT_ATOMS: atom_id res chain seq x y z
N PRO A 1 17.09 -3.54 -5.59
CA PRO A 1 16.91 -2.07 -5.47
C PRO A 1 16.91 -1.68 -3.98
N PRO A 2 17.16 -0.41 -3.63
CA PRO A 2 16.98 0.09 -2.26
C PRO A 2 15.53 -0.05 -1.80
N SER A 3 15.27 0.02 -0.49
CA SER A 3 13.92 -0.18 0.07
C SER A 3 12.88 0.81 -0.47
N TYR A 4 13.33 2.00 -0.90
CA TYR A 4 12.52 3.07 -1.50
C TYR A 4 12.36 2.96 -3.03
N ASN A 5 12.96 1.94 -3.67
CA ASN A 5 13.03 1.77 -5.12
C ASN A 5 13.69 2.95 -5.87
N PHE A 6 12.96 4.05 -6.07
CA PHE A 6 13.39 5.24 -6.80
C PHE A 6 13.44 6.44 -5.87
N ALA A 7 14.58 7.13 -5.80
CA ALA A 7 14.69 8.39 -5.06
C ALA A 7 13.95 9.56 -5.76
N ARG A 8 13.76 9.44 -7.08
CA ARG A 8 12.99 10.36 -7.91
C ARG A 8 12.10 9.52 -8.81
N ILE A 9 10.80 9.76 -8.76
CA ILE A 9 9.83 8.95 -9.52
C ILE A 9 10.02 9.24 -11.02
N PRO A 10 10.30 8.22 -11.85
CA PRO A 10 10.45 8.42 -13.29
C PRO A 10 9.10 8.74 -13.94
N MET A 11 9.12 9.59 -14.96
CA MET A 11 7.98 9.80 -15.85
C MET A 11 8.09 8.82 -17.01
N VAL A 12 7.06 7.98 -17.21
CA VAL A 12 7.07 6.95 -18.25
C VAL A 12 6.33 7.47 -19.48
N THR A 13 7.05 7.69 -20.57
CA THR A 13 6.54 8.21 -21.85
C THR A 13 6.37 7.14 -22.93
N HIS A 14 7.03 5.98 -22.75
CA HIS A 14 7.08 4.88 -23.70
C HIS A 14 6.95 3.54 -22.98
N ILE A 15 6.50 2.50 -23.69
CA ILE A 15 6.37 1.13 -23.13
C ILE A 15 7.74 0.51 -22.75
N GLU A 16 8.79 0.94 -23.43
CA GLU A 16 10.19 0.57 -23.18
C GLU A 16 11.02 1.80 -22.80
N PRO A 17 10.78 2.44 -21.64
CA PRO A 17 11.34 3.76 -21.32
C PRO A 17 12.87 3.75 -21.27
N LEU A 18 13.47 2.65 -20.78
CA LEU A 18 14.93 2.50 -20.73
C LEU A 18 15.60 2.39 -22.10
N TRP A 19 14.87 1.95 -23.13
CA TRP A 19 15.40 1.85 -24.50
C TRP A 19 15.10 3.07 -25.34
N ALA A 20 13.95 3.71 -25.12
CA ALA A 20 13.55 4.94 -25.82
C ALA A 20 14.32 6.17 -25.31
N GLU A 21 14.59 6.23 -24.00
CA GLU A 21 15.24 7.37 -23.33
C GLU A 21 16.61 6.97 -22.77
N ARG A 22 17.53 6.61 -23.67
CA ARG A 22 18.86 6.08 -23.29
C ARG A 22 19.78 7.11 -22.63
N GLU A 23 19.55 8.39 -22.86
CA GLU A 23 20.44 9.47 -22.40
C GLU A 23 20.04 10.01 -21.03
N ALA A 24 18.75 10.33 -20.85
CA ALA A 24 18.23 10.88 -19.60
C ALA A 24 16.77 10.47 -19.42
N LEU A 25 16.47 9.86 -18.28
CA LEU A 25 15.11 9.53 -17.88
C LEU A 25 14.48 10.77 -17.20
N PRO A 26 13.38 11.32 -17.75
CA PRO A 26 12.63 12.39 -17.12
C PRO A 26 12.06 11.88 -15.80
N VAL A 27 12.01 12.77 -14.81
CA VAL A 27 11.51 12.47 -13.47
C VAL A 27 10.47 13.49 -13.05
N ALA A 28 9.47 13.05 -12.28
CA ALA A 28 8.52 13.93 -11.64
C ALA A 28 9.25 14.85 -10.64
N THR A 29 8.93 16.14 -10.67
CA THR A 29 9.50 17.17 -9.78
C THR A 29 8.42 17.70 -8.85
N GLY A 30 8.80 18.28 -7.71
CA GLY A 30 7.86 18.83 -6.72
C GLY A 30 7.28 17.80 -5.74
N LEU A 31 7.66 16.52 -5.87
CA LEU A 31 7.39 15.47 -4.88
C LEU A 31 8.41 15.53 -3.74
N ARG A 32 7.99 15.11 -2.55
CA ARG A 32 8.90 14.94 -1.41
C ARG A 32 9.89 13.81 -1.65
N VAL A 33 11.12 14.00 -1.21
CA VAL A 33 12.22 13.01 -1.29
C VAL A 33 12.52 12.35 0.05
N ASP A 34 11.99 12.91 1.14
CA ASP A 34 12.13 12.43 2.51
C ASP A 34 10.99 11.49 2.93
N ALA A 35 9.93 11.42 2.13
CA ALA A 35 8.78 10.55 2.33
C ALA A 35 8.45 9.79 1.03
N ARG A 36 7.86 8.61 1.16
CA ARG A 36 7.39 7.85 0.00
C ARG A 36 6.05 8.40 -0.45
N GLU A 37 6.08 9.20 -1.51
CA GLU A 37 4.90 9.80 -2.13
C GLU A 37 4.84 9.41 -3.61
N LEU A 38 3.62 9.17 -4.08
CA LEU A 38 3.33 8.86 -5.47
C LEU A 38 2.35 9.90 -6.02
N LEU A 39 2.59 10.34 -7.25
CA LEU A 39 1.63 11.19 -7.95
C LEU A 39 0.61 10.30 -8.66
N ILE A 40 -0.66 10.48 -8.32
CA ILE A 40 -1.78 9.89 -9.04
C ILE A 40 -2.25 10.90 -10.08
N SER A 41 -2.46 10.44 -11.30
CA SER A 41 -2.93 11.27 -12.41
C SER A 41 -4.29 10.82 -12.91
N THR A 42 -5.00 11.73 -13.59
CA THR A 42 -6.26 11.44 -14.27
C THR A 42 -6.04 10.39 -15.37
N VAL A 43 -7.01 9.51 -15.58
CA VAL A 43 -6.90 8.41 -16.55
C VAL A 43 -6.74 8.89 -18.00
N ALA A 44 -7.46 9.96 -18.40
CA ALA A 44 -7.52 10.39 -19.79
C ALA A 44 -6.32 11.24 -20.21
N GLU A 45 -6.01 12.29 -19.43
CA GLU A 45 -5.03 13.31 -19.81
C GLU A 45 -3.72 13.22 -19.01
N ALA A 46 -3.62 12.26 -18.08
CA ALA A 46 -2.50 12.13 -17.15
C ALA A 46 -2.21 13.41 -16.36
N TYR A 47 -3.23 14.23 -16.09
CA TYR A 47 -3.08 15.43 -15.27
C TYR A 47 -2.86 15.04 -13.80
N PRO A 48 -1.89 15.68 -13.11
CA PRO A 48 -1.68 15.49 -11.68
C PRO A 48 -2.97 15.74 -10.90
N ASP A 49 -3.43 14.75 -10.13
CA ASP A 49 -4.68 14.85 -9.35
C ASP A 49 -4.37 14.85 -7.85
N ILE A 50 -3.78 13.76 -7.34
CA ILE A 50 -3.55 13.57 -5.90
C ILE A 50 -2.12 13.08 -5.62
N ARG A 51 -1.56 13.48 -4.48
CA ARG A 51 -0.30 12.93 -3.94
C ARG A 51 -0.63 11.86 -2.89
N GLU A 52 -0.41 10.61 -3.23
CA GLU A 52 -0.68 9.49 -2.33
C GLU A 52 0.57 9.15 -1.50
N LYS A 53 0.42 9.15 -0.18
CA LYS A 53 1.48 8.67 0.73
C LYS A 53 1.46 7.16 0.81
N SER A 54 2.63 6.54 0.80
CA SER A 54 2.71 5.09 0.99
C SER A 54 2.24 4.68 2.38
N ALA A 55 1.53 3.55 2.44
CA ALA A 55 1.07 2.97 3.69
C ALA A 55 2.24 2.74 4.66
N THR A 56 2.06 3.19 5.90
CA THR A 56 3.00 2.92 7.00
C THR A 56 3.00 1.43 7.35
N PRO A 57 4.13 0.89 7.84
CA PRO A 57 4.18 -0.49 8.30
C PRO A 57 3.11 -0.75 9.38
N SER A 58 2.44 -1.89 9.30
CA SER A 58 1.40 -2.29 10.24
C SER A 58 1.60 -3.73 10.69
N ILE A 59 1.41 -3.98 11.99
CA ILE A 59 1.48 -5.34 12.56
C ILE A 59 0.15 -6.11 12.39
N TRP A 60 -0.96 -5.39 12.19
CA TRP A 60 -2.29 -5.99 12.08
C TRP A 60 -2.45 -7.04 10.96
N PRO A 61 -1.88 -6.86 9.75
CA PRO A 61 -1.90 -7.89 8.71
C PRO A 61 -1.31 -9.23 9.16
N LEU A 62 -0.26 -9.20 10.00
CA LEU A 62 0.35 -10.42 10.53
C LEU A 62 -0.62 -11.14 11.47
N PHE A 63 -1.24 -10.41 12.40
CA PHE A 63 -2.23 -11.02 13.30
C PHE A 63 -3.47 -11.52 12.56
N ALA A 64 -3.94 -10.79 11.54
CA ALA A 64 -5.04 -11.25 10.69
C ALA A 64 -4.68 -12.56 9.98
N ALA A 65 -3.48 -12.66 9.40
CA ALA A 65 -3.01 -13.89 8.77
C ALA A 65 -2.92 -15.07 9.74
N LEU A 66 -2.41 -14.85 10.96
CA LEU A 66 -2.36 -15.88 11.99
C LEU A 66 -3.77 -16.31 12.45
N ALA A 67 -4.70 -15.36 12.62
CA ALA A 67 -6.08 -15.66 13.00
C ALA A 67 -6.80 -16.47 11.92
N VAL A 68 -6.67 -16.08 10.65
CA VAL A 68 -7.25 -16.82 9.51
C VAL A 68 -6.61 -18.19 9.35
N GLY A 69 -5.27 -18.27 9.37
CA GLY A 69 -4.53 -19.51 9.25
C GLY A 69 -4.87 -20.49 10.37
N GLY A 70 -4.91 -20.01 11.61
CA GLY A 70 -5.35 -20.80 12.77
C GLY A 70 -6.79 -21.28 12.63
N THR A 71 -7.71 -20.41 12.22
CA THR A 71 -9.12 -20.76 12.01
C THR A 71 -9.27 -21.89 11.01
N PHE A 72 -8.61 -21.79 9.86
CA PHE A 72 -8.67 -22.86 8.85
C PHE A 72 -7.99 -24.13 9.32
N LEU A 73 -6.84 -24.05 10.00
CA LEU A 73 -6.16 -25.23 10.55
C LEU A 73 -7.07 -25.99 11.53
N TYR A 74 -7.74 -25.28 12.45
CA TYR A 74 -8.65 -25.91 13.42
C TYR A 74 -9.95 -26.39 12.77
N SER A 75 -10.41 -25.76 11.69
CA SER A 75 -11.63 -26.17 10.98
C SER A 75 -11.55 -27.58 10.39
N ILE A 76 -10.34 -28.09 10.15
CA ILE A 76 -10.10 -29.49 9.73
C ILE A 76 -10.62 -30.46 10.79
N PHE A 77 -10.46 -30.11 12.06
CA PHE A 77 -10.83 -30.98 13.19
C PHE A 77 -12.25 -30.71 13.69
N THR A 78 -12.75 -29.48 13.55
CA THR A 78 -14.11 -29.13 14.00
C THR A 78 -14.71 -27.94 13.24
N PRO A 79 -15.94 -28.06 12.71
CA PRO A 79 -16.64 -26.94 12.06
C PRO A 79 -16.84 -25.71 12.97
N TRP A 80 -16.91 -25.91 14.29
CA TRP A 80 -17.05 -24.83 15.26
C TRP A 80 -15.85 -23.87 15.28
N ALA A 81 -14.69 -24.28 14.75
CA ALA A 81 -13.53 -23.40 14.62
C ALA A 81 -13.83 -22.13 13.82
N ILE A 82 -14.74 -22.19 12.84
CA ILE A 82 -15.13 -21.02 12.04
C ILE A 82 -15.86 -20.00 12.93
N VAL A 83 -16.75 -20.46 13.80
CA VAL A 83 -17.51 -19.60 14.71
C VAL A 83 -16.57 -18.90 15.69
N TRP A 84 -15.67 -19.66 16.32
CA TRP A 84 -14.71 -19.11 17.27
C TRP A 84 -13.63 -18.26 16.60
N GLY A 85 -13.22 -18.64 15.39
CA GLY A 85 -12.21 -17.95 14.58
C GLY A 85 -12.70 -16.62 13.99
N ALA A 86 -14.01 -16.47 13.77
CA ALA A 86 -14.59 -15.21 13.31
C ALA A 86 -14.29 -14.05 14.25
N ALA A 87 -14.31 -14.27 15.56
CA ALA A 87 -14.05 -13.24 16.57
C ALA A 87 -12.63 -12.65 16.50
N PRO A 88 -11.52 -13.42 16.60
CA PRO A 88 -10.18 -12.88 16.47
C PRO A 88 -9.92 -12.28 15.08
N ILE A 89 -10.46 -12.87 14.00
CA ILE A 89 -10.36 -12.28 12.66
C ILE A 89 -10.99 -10.88 12.66
N ALA A 90 -12.24 -10.75 13.14
CA ALA A 90 -12.92 -9.47 13.22
C ALA A 90 -12.13 -8.44 14.04
N ILE A 91 -11.61 -8.83 15.21
CA ILE A 91 -10.78 -7.94 16.05
C ILE A 91 -9.55 -7.44 15.27
N THR A 92 -8.83 -8.33 14.58
CA THR A 92 -7.63 -7.94 13.84
C THR A 92 -7.93 -7.03 12.65
N LEU A 93 -9.04 -7.26 11.95
CA LEU A 93 -9.47 -6.40 10.83
C LEU A 93 -9.97 -5.04 11.30
N ILE A 94 -10.76 -5.01 12.39
CA ILE A 94 -11.22 -3.76 13.00
C ILE A 94 -10.02 -2.94 13.47
N GLY A 95 -9.04 -3.56 14.13
CA GLY A 95 -7.81 -2.88 14.55
C GLY A 95 -6.96 -2.39 13.38
N TRP A 96 -6.91 -3.16 12.29
CA TRP A 96 -6.18 -2.76 11.08
C TRP A 96 -6.80 -1.54 10.40
N PHE A 97 -8.11 -1.61 10.15
CA PHE A 97 -8.87 -0.61 9.41
C PHE A 97 -9.48 0.48 10.30
N TRP A 98 -9.11 0.51 11.59
CA TRP A 98 -9.55 1.57 12.48
C TRP A 98 -9.09 2.92 11.92
N PRO A 99 -9.99 3.92 11.83
CA PRO A 99 -9.63 5.22 11.29
C PRO A 99 -8.54 5.85 12.15
N LYS A 100 -7.40 6.12 11.52
CA LYS A 100 -6.31 6.91 12.09
C LYS A 100 -6.45 8.28 11.45
N GLY A 101 -6.56 9.33 12.25
CA GLY A 101 -6.67 10.69 11.71
C GLY A 101 -5.53 10.95 10.72
N HIS A 102 -5.85 11.46 9.54
CA HIS A 102 -4.83 11.87 8.60
C HIS A 102 -4.27 13.21 9.09
N PRO A 103 -2.94 13.39 9.16
CA PRO A 103 -2.34 14.69 9.50
C PRO A 103 -2.69 15.81 8.51
N GLU A 104 -3.25 15.46 7.36
CA GLU A 104 -3.64 16.37 6.27
C GLU A 104 -4.95 17.13 6.56
N ASP A 105 -5.71 16.69 7.57
CA ASP A 105 -6.90 17.39 8.05
C ASP A 105 -6.57 18.54 9.04
N GLN A 106 -5.28 18.79 9.30
CA GLN A 106 -4.78 19.80 10.26
C GLN A 106 -4.10 21.02 9.61
N GLU A 107 -4.20 21.19 8.29
CA GLU A 107 -3.71 22.39 7.58
C GLU A 107 -4.82 23.40 7.29
#